data_AF-A0A9P0AAA6-F1
#
_entry.id   AF-A0A9P0AAA6-F1
#
_cell.length_a   1.000
_cell.length_b   1.000
_cell.length_c   1.000
_cell.angle_alpha   90.00
_cell.angle_beta   90.00
_cell.angle_gamma   90.00
#
_symmetry.space_group_name_H-M   'P 1'
#
loop_
_entity.id
_entity.type
_entity.pdbx_description
1 polymer ?
#
loop_
_entity_poly.entity_id
_entity_poly.type
_entity_poly.pdbx_seq_one_letter_code
_entity_poly.pdbx_strand_id
1 'polypeptide(L)'
;MWNSVLALVAFLSVCIPGDAWRVTLHADPNFKGHAAEVTSEGCSNIPGDINDLSSSISVHGNCVRVYEHGLCQGEMRELFPGSAGHHDLNILNFDNTLSSIGPCPKGFKVDGLLSLVHSGAI
;
A
#
# COMPACT_ATOMS: atom_id res chain seq x y z
N MET A 1 35.65 44.27 7.82
CA MET A 1 36.04 42.89 7.47
C MET A 1 34.80 42.03 7.63
N TRP A 2 34.53 41.20 6.63
CA TRP A 2 33.23 40.69 6.20
C TRP A 2 32.52 39.78 7.22
N ASN A 3 31.21 39.72 7.09
CA ASN A 3 30.19 39.29 8.04
C ASN A 3 30.02 37.77 8.18
N SER A 4 29.55 37.39 9.37
CA SER A 4 28.56 36.35 9.67
C SER A 4 28.66 35.01 8.93
N VAL A 5 29.17 34.00 9.66
CA VAL A 5 29.05 32.59 9.32
C VAL A 5 27.57 32.22 9.30
N LEU A 6 26.95 32.24 8.11
CA LEU A 6 25.65 31.61 7.88
C LEU A 6 25.84 30.10 8.07
N ALA A 7 25.29 29.58 9.16
CA ALA A 7 25.10 28.16 9.34
C ALA A 7 24.12 27.67 8.26
N LEU A 8 24.66 27.03 7.22
CA LEU A 8 23.88 26.26 6.24
C LEU A 8 23.34 25.02 6.95
N VAL A 9 22.16 25.14 7.56
CA VAL A 9 21.38 23.98 7.98
C VAL A 9 20.79 23.38 6.71
N ALA A 10 21.52 22.45 6.10
CA ALA A 10 20.98 21.61 5.04
C ALA A 10 19.82 20.81 5.65
N PHE A 11 18.59 21.19 5.31
CA PHE A 11 17.42 20.33 5.50
C PHE A 11 17.63 19.10 4.61
N LEU A 12 18.38 18.13 5.13
CA LEU A 12 18.29 16.73 4.68
C LEU A 12 16.84 16.35 4.89
N SER A 13 16.04 16.50 3.84
CA SER A 13 14.73 15.88 3.76
C SER A 13 14.99 14.40 3.94
N VAL A 14 14.82 13.92 5.16
CA VAL A 14 14.78 12.49 5.44
C VAL A 14 13.55 12.01 4.68
N CYS A 15 13.76 11.47 3.49
CA CYS A 15 12.81 10.55 2.88
C CYS A 15 12.76 9.36 3.83
N ILE A 16 11.83 9.40 4.79
CA ILE A 16 11.47 8.20 5.54
C ILE A 16 10.88 7.29 4.47
N PRO A 17 11.49 6.14 4.14
CA PRO A 17 10.91 5.24 3.17
C PRO A 17 9.52 4.84 3.71
N GLY A 18 8.47 5.27 3.01
CA GLY A 18 7.17 4.61 3.12
C GLY A 18 7.39 3.14 2.78
N ASP A 19 6.69 2.22 3.44
CA ASP A 19 6.78 0.82 3.06
C ASP A 19 6.05 0.69 1.73
N ALA A 20 6.80 0.84 0.63
CA ALA A 20 6.26 0.69 -0.71
C ALA A 20 5.69 -0.71 -0.88
N TRP A 21 4.49 -0.79 -1.45
CA TRP A 21 3.86 -2.05 -1.82
C TRP A 21 3.92 -2.21 -3.33
N ARG A 22 3.94 -3.47 -3.78
CA ARG A 22 3.94 -3.84 -5.19
C ARG A 22 2.99 -5.00 -5.42
N VAL A 23 2.19 -4.92 -6.47
CA VAL A 23 1.29 -6.00 -6.91
C VAL A 23 1.34 -6.17 -8.41
N THR A 24 1.02 -7.37 -8.88
CA THR A 24 0.71 -7.63 -10.29
C THR A 24 -0.75 -8.05 -10.39
N LEU A 25 -1.54 -7.27 -11.12
CA LEU A 25 -2.93 -7.56 -11.45
C LEU A 25 -2.98 -8.39 -12.73
N HIS A 26 -3.95 -9.30 -12.80
CA HIS A 26 -4.11 -10.25 -13.90
C HIS A 26 -5.58 -10.29 -14.30
N ALA A 27 -5.84 -10.14 -15.60
CA ALA A 27 -7.19 -10.11 -16.15
C ALA A 27 -7.91 -11.46 -16.06
N ASP A 28 -7.16 -12.57 -15.96
CA ASP A 28 -7.73 -13.91 -15.81
C ASP A 28 -7.40 -14.50 -14.43
N PRO A 29 -8.18 -15.49 -13.95
CA PRO A 29 -7.84 -16.28 -12.78
C PRO A 29 -6.49 -17.02 -12.94
N ASN A 30 -5.89 -17.37 -11.80
CA ASN A 30 -4.65 -18.11 -11.66
C ASN A 30 -3.43 -17.40 -12.27
N PHE A 31 -3.38 -16.07 -12.15
CA PHE A 31 -2.26 -15.21 -12.55
C PHE A 31 -1.98 -15.22 -14.06
N LYS A 32 -3.04 -15.16 -14.88
CA LYS A 32 -2.99 -15.28 -16.33
C LYS A 32 -3.57 -14.04 -17.03
N GLY A 33 -3.49 -14.03 -18.35
CA GLY A 33 -4.08 -12.97 -19.19
C GLY A 33 -3.25 -11.69 -19.20
N HIS A 34 -3.88 -10.60 -19.63
CA HIS A 34 -3.30 -9.26 -19.56
C HIS A 34 -2.91 -8.93 -18.12
N ALA A 35 -1.75 -8.29 -17.94
CA ALA A 35 -1.21 -8.02 -16.63
C ALA A 35 -0.65 -6.61 -16.54
N ALA A 36 -0.81 -6.00 -15.37
CA ALA A 36 -0.24 -4.70 -15.05
C ALA A 36 0.39 -4.75 -13.66
N GLU A 37 1.58 -4.17 -13.54
CA GLU A 37 2.23 -3.98 -12.25
C GLU A 37 1.86 -2.62 -11.67
N VAL A 38 1.53 -2.59 -10.38
CA VAL A 38 1.23 -1.36 -9.64
C VAL A 38 2.13 -1.31 -8.41
N THR A 39 2.85 -0.19 -8.25
CA THR A 39 3.74 0.06 -7.13
C THR A 39 3.46 1.45 -6.56
N SER A 40 3.32 1.57 -5.24
CA SER A 40 3.16 2.87 -4.57
C SER A 40 3.56 2.79 -3.10
N GLU A 41 3.77 3.94 -2.46
CA GLU A 41 3.96 4.07 -1.00
C GLU A 41 2.62 4.33 -0.27
N GLY A 42 1.59 4.73 -1.01
CA GLY A 42 0.30 5.15 -0.46
C GLY A 42 -0.87 4.57 -1.27
N CYS A 43 -2.02 5.24 -1.21
CA CYS A 43 -3.15 4.89 -2.05
C CYS A 43 -2.84 5.16 -3.53
N SER A 44 -3.23 4.27 -4.43
CA SER A 44 -3.07 4.43 -5.87
C SER A 44 -4.30 3.89 -6.62
N ASN A 45 -4.75 4.62 -7.63
CA ASN A 45 -5.79 4.15 -8.55
C ASN A 45 -5.20 3.16 -9.54
N ILE A 46 -6.04 2.24 -10.02
CA ILE A 46 -5.63 1.28 -11.04
C ILE A 46 -5.54 1.96 -12.42
N PRO A 47 -4.52 1.60 -13.23
CA PRO A 47 -4.45 2.01 -14.62
C PRO A 47 -5.71 1.63 -15.42
N GLY A 48 -6.16 2.52 -16.29
CA GLY A 48 -7.45 2.34 -17.00
C GLY A 48 -7.54 1.11 -17.90
N ASP A 49 -6.42 0.51 -18.30
CA ASP A 49 -6.38 -0.72 -19.11
C ASP A 49 -6.65 -2.00 -18.32
N ILE A 50 -6.66 -1.95 -16.98
CA ILE A 50 -6.96 -3.09 -16.11
C ILE A 50 -7.93 -2.78 -14.95
N ASN A 51 -8.39 -1.53 -14.85
CA ASN A 51 -9.41 -1.09 -13.88
C ASN A 51 -10.70 -1.89 -14.09
N ASP A 52 -11.24 -2.47 -13.02
CA ASP A 52 -12.43 -3.32 -13.05
C ASP A 52 -12.31 -4.55 -13.99
N LEU A 53 -11.09 -5.00 -14.29
CA LEU A 53 -10.82 -6.16 -15.15
C LEU A 53 -10.00 -7.26 -14.47
N SER A 54 -9.51 -7.03 -13.25
CA SER A 54 -8.63 -8.00 -12.59
C SER A 54 -9.44 -9.17 -12.00
N SER A 55 -9.02 -10.39 -12.32
CA SER A 55 -9.56 -11.64 -11.77
C SER A 55 -8.58 -12.40 -10.86
N SER A 56 -7.29 -12.05 -10.88
CA SER A 56 -6.33 -12.53 -9.88
C SER A 56 -5.24 -11.49 -9.60
N ILE A 57 -4.55 -11.65 -8.47
CA ILE A 57 -3.57 -10.67 -7.98
C ILE A 57 -2.39 -11.33 -7.28
N SER A 58 -1.19 -11.02 -7.77
CA SER A 58 0.07 -11.40 -7.12
C SER A 58 0.54 -10.25 -6.23
N VAL A 59 0.49 -10.44 -4.91
CA VAL A 59 1.01 -9.47 -3.93
C VAL A 59 2.49 -9.74 -3.68
N HIS A 60 3.33 -8.71 -3.80
CA HIS A 60 4.78 -8.81 -3.61
C HIS A 60 5.19 -8.11 -2.32
N GLY A 61 5.66 -8.89 -1.34
CA GLY A 61 6.15 -8.36 -0.06
C GLY A 61 5.06 -8.28 1.00
N ASN A 62 4.58 -7.07 1.30
CA ASN A 62 3.66 -6.82 2.40
C ASN A 62 2.18 -6.91 1.99
N CYS A 63 1.31 -6.87 3.00
CA CYS A 63 -0.14 -6.79 2.86
C CYS A 63 -0.58 -5.54 2.09
N VAL A 64 -1.60 -5.67 1.26
CA VAL A 64 -2.30 -4.58 0.58
C VAL A 64 -3.81 -4.64 0.84
N ARG A 65 -4.45 -3.47 0.77
CA ARG A 65 -5.91 -3.35 0.69
C ARG A 65 -6.31 -3.02 -0.73
N VAL A 66 -7.21 -3.80 -1.27
CA VAL A 66 -7.85 -3.55 -2.57
C VAL A 66 -9.25 -2.99 -2.34
N TYR A 67 -9.66 -2.06 -3.19
CA TYR A 67 -10.88 -1.26 -3.03
C TYR A 67 -11.72 -1.26 -4.31
N GLU A 68 -13.05 -1.27 -4.15
CA GLU A 68 -14.01 -1.28 -5.25
C GLU A 68 -14.07 0.07 -5.99
N HIS A 69 -13.72 1.17 -5.31
CA HIS A 69 -13.74 2.51 -5.88
C HIS A 69 -12.33 3.10 -5.91
N GLY A 70 -12.17 4.18 -6.68
CA GLY A 70 -10.96 4.99 -6.68
C GLY A 70 -10.68 5.62 -5.31
N LEU A 71 -9.44 6.08 -5.14
CA LEU A 71 -8.98 6.83 -3.96
C LEU A 71 -9.11 6.05 -2.64
N CYS A 72 -9.03 4.72 -2.70
CA CYS A 72 -9.10 3.80 -1.56
C CYS A 72 -10.40 3.92 -0.77
N GLN A 73 -11.52 3.85 -1.49
CA GLN A 73 -12.88 3.98 -0.96
C GLN A 73 -13.75 2.77 -1.29
N GLY A 74 -14.90 2.69 -0.62
CA GLY A 74 -15.88 1.62 -0.83
C GLY A 74 -15.52 0.32 -0.11
N GLU A 75 -16.15 -0.77 -0.54
CA GLU A 75 -15.83 -2.12 -0.12
C GLU A 75 -14.35 -2.44 -0.35
N MET A 76 -13.76 -3.18 0.59
CA MET A 76 -12.35 -3.52 0.57
C MET A 76 -12.10 -4.99 0.88
N ARG A 77 -10.90 -5.47 0.51
CA ARG A 77 -10.33 -6.75 0.93
C ARG A 77 -8.86 -6.56 1.29
N GLU A 78 -8.41 -7.28 2.30
CA GLU A 78 -6.99 -7.37 2.64
C GLU A 78 -6.39 -8.62 2.00
N LEU A 79 -5.26 -8.44 1.32
CA LEU A 79 -4.55 -9.49 0.62
C LEU A 79 -3.08 -9.46 1.02
N PHE A 80 -2.52 -10.65 1.22
CA PHE A 80 -1.11 -10.86 1.48
C PHE A 80 -0.59 -11.97 0.58
N PRO A 81 0.73 -12.10 0.39
CA PRO A 81 1.28 -13.15 -0.47
C PRO A 81 0.78 -14.54 -0.03
N GLY A 82 0.10 -15.27 -0.91
CA GLY A 82 -0.43 -16.61 -0.64
C GLY A 82 -1.73 -16.67 0.14
N SER A 83 -2.43 -15.53 0.37
CA SER A 83 -3.73 -15.53 1.03
C SER A 83 -4.80 -16.22 0.18
N ALA A 84 -5.83 -16.79 0.81
CA ALA A 84 -6.95 -17.39 0.10
C ALA A 84 -7.60 -16.39 -0.88
N GLY A 85 -8.02 -16.87 -2.06
CA GLY A 85 -8.71 -16.05 -3.07
C GLY A 85 -7.82 -15.14 -3.93
N HIS A 86 -6.52 -14.99 -3.64
CA HIS A 86 -5.64 -14.16 -4.49
C HIS A 86 -5.46 -14.71 -5.92
N HIS A 87 -5.62 -16.02 -6.11
CA HIS A 87 -5.58 -16.67 -7.41
C HIS A 87 -6.93 -16.61 -8.15
N ASP A 88 -8.02 -16.27 -7.48
CA ASP A 88 -9.35 -16.14 -8.07
C ASP A 88 -10.18 -15.19 -7.21
N LEU A 89 -10.27 -13.94 -7.63
CA LEU A 89 -10.95 -12.87 -6.89
C LEU A 89 -12.46 -13.09 -6.78
N ASN A 90 -13.04 -14.01 -7.57
CA ASN A 90 -14.43 -14.39 -7.43
C ASN A 90 -14.69 -15.02 -6.05
N ILE A 91 -13.72 -15.75 -5.50
CA ILE A 91 -13.77 -16.34 -4.14
C ILE A 91 -13.99 -15.27 -3.07
N LEU A 92 -13.56 -14.02 -3.34
CA LEU A 92 -13.68 -12.88 -2.44
C LEU A 92 -14.84 -11.94 -2.79
N ASN A 93 -15.63 -12.27 -3.81
CA ASN A 93 -16.62 -11.40 -4.46
C ASN A 93 -16.00 -10.05 -4.89
N PHE A 94 -14.80 -10.09 -5.48
CA PHE A 94 -14.03 -8.90 -5.87
C PHE A 94 -13.49 -8.97 -7.30
N ASP A 95 -13.99 -9.93 -8.07
CA ASP A 95 -13.67 -10.11 -9.48
C ASP A 95 -14.13 -8.90 -10.29
N ASN A 96 -13.30 -8.39 -11.19
CA ASN A 96 -13.67 -7.29 -12.10
C ASN A 96 -14.24 -6.05 -11.40
N THR A 97 -13.80 -5.78 -10.17
CA THR A 97 -14.35 -4.70 -9.33
C THR A 97 -13.26 -3.76 -8.80
N LEU A 98 -11.99 -4.15 -8.91
CA LEU A 98 -10.88 -3.47 -8.26
C LEU A 98 -10.52 -2.16 -8.99
N SER A 99 -10.64 -1.02 -8.28
CA SER A 99 -10.38 0.33 -8.80
C SER A 99 -9.26 1.09 -8.08
N SER A 100 -8.89 0.71 -6.86
CA SER A 100 -7.68 1.26 -6.20
C SER A 100 -7.07 0.31 -5.17
N ILE A 101 -5.82 0.58 -4.80
CA ILE A 101 -5.02 -0.22 -3.86
C ILE A 101 -4.30 0.72 -2.89
N GLY A 102 -4.22 0.31 -1.63
CA GLY A 102 -3.45 1.01 -0.61
C GLY A 102 -2.71 0.05 0.32
N PRO A 103 -1.80 0.60 1.16
CA PRO A 103 -1.11 -0.20 2.16
C PRO A 103 -2.09 -0.68 3.24
N CYS A 104 -1.85 -1.87 3.79
CA CYS A 104 -2.49 -2.26 5.05
C CYS A 104 -2.02 -1.34 6.19
N PRO A 105 -2.83 -1.12 7.24
CA PRO A 105 -2.42 -0.31 8.38
C PRO A 105 -1.17 -0.93 8.97
N LYS A 106 -0.14 -0.10 9.19
CA LYS A 106 0.97 -0.53 10.03
C LYS A 106 0.37 -0.79 11.42
N GLY A 107 0.54 -2.01 11.93
CA GLY A 107 0.19 -2.30 13.32
C GLY A 107 0.78 -1.21 14.20
N PHE A 108 -0.02 -0.65 15.11
CA PHE A 108 0.46 0.31 16.08
C PHE A 108 1.54 -0.38 16.90
N LYS A 109 2.80 -0.20 16.53
CA LYS A 109 3.88 -0.57 17.42
C LYS A 109 3.71 0.32 18.64
N VAL A 110 3.38 -0.29 19.78
CA VAL A 110 3.36 0.35 21.09
C VAL A 110 4.77 0.77 21.55
N ASP A 111 5.69 1.05 20.63
CA ASP A 111 7.01 1.58 20.90
C ASP A 111 6.93 3.05 21.39
N GLY A 112 5.80 3.72 21.11
CA GLY A 112 5.50 5.06 21.62
C GLY A 112 4.89 5.10 23.03
N LEU A 113 4.35 4.00 23.56
CA LEU A 113 3.77 4.01 24.91
C LEU A 113 4.82 3.80 26.01
N LEU A 114 6.00 3.24 25.68
CA LEU A 114 7.11 3.13 26.64
C LEU A 114 7.85 4.46 26.86
N SER A 115 7.70 5.44 25.95
CA SER A 115 8.26 6.79 26.11
C SER A 115 7.45 7.68 27.05
N LEU A 116 6.15 7.41 27.25
CA LEU A 116 5.29 8.22 28.13
C LEU A 116 5.28 7.72 29.58
N VAL A 117 5.63 6.45 29.83
CA VAL A 117 5.72 5.93 31.21
C VAL A 117 7.00 6.39 31.92
N HIS A 118 8.05 6.83 31.20
CA HIS A 118 9.28 7.36 31.80
C HIS A 118 9.29 8.88 32.04
N SER A 119 8.19 9.60 31.75
CA SER A 119 8.05 11.02 32.15
C SER A 119 6.97 11.24 33.22
N GLY A 120 6.45 10.17 33.81
CA GLY A 120 5.70 10.23 35.07
C GLY A 120 6.64 10.40 36.25
N ALA A 121 7.14 11.63 36.45
CA ALA A 121 7.76 12.04 37.70
C ALA A 121 6.72 11.93 38.83
N ILE A 122 7.08 11.17 39.88
CA ILE A 122 6.59 11.36 41.25
C ILE A 122 7.42 12.50 41.85
#